data_AF-A0A8S8ZE96-F1
#
_entry.id   AF-A0A8S8ZE96-F1
#
_cell.length_a   1.000
_cell.length_b   1.000
_cell.length_c   1.000
_cell.angle_alpha   90.00
_cell.angle_beta   90.00
_cell.angle_gamma   90.00
#
_symmetry.space_group_name_H-M   'P 1'
#
loop_
_entity.id
_entity.type
_entity.pdbx_description
1 polymer ?
#
loop_
_entity_poly.entity_id
_entity_poly.type
_entity_poly.pdbx_seq_one_letter_code
_entity_poly.pdbx_strand_id
1 'polypeptide(L)' 'MEIAIVGTTEFTLGFQLAGIMRLHNPHGDEEMRDTLSSLLDEKEVGSS' A
#
# COMPACT_ATOMS: atom_id res chain seq x y z
N MET A 1 9.23 10.45 -4.39
CA MET A 1 9.07 9.00 -4.63
C MET A 1 8.94 8.34 -3.27
N GLU A 2 7.73 7.89 -2.96
CA GLU A 2 7.37 7.21 -1.72
C GLU A 2 7.08 5.72 -2.01
N ILE A 3 7.22 4.89 -0.99
CA ILE A 3 6.91 3.46 -1.05
C ILE A 3 5.58 3.23 -0.34
N ALA A 4 4.62 2.63 -1.04
CA ALA A 4 3.37 2.13 -0.47
C ALA A 4 3.45 0.61 -0.31
N ILE A 5 2.96 0.09 0.80
CA ILE A 5 2.89 -1.34 1.09
C ILE A 5 1.42 -1.76 1.13
N VAL A 6 1.05 -2.76 0.34
CA VAL A 6 -0.32 -3.29 0.27
C VAL A 6 -0.29 -4.78 0.62
N GLY A 7 -1.10 -5.22 1.58
CA GLY A 7 -1.18 -6.63 1.97
C GLY A 7 -2.00 -6.82 3.25
N THR A 8 -1.97 -8.01 3.84
CA THR A 8 -2.68 -8.25 5.11
C THR A 8 -2.08 -7.43 6.26
N THR A 9 -2.84 -7.24 7.34
CA THR A 9 -2.35 -6.55 8.55
C THR A 9 -1.08 -7.22 9.12
N GLU A 10 -1.03 -8.55 9.08
CA GLU A 10 0.15 -9.32 9.53
C GLU A 10 1.37 -9.06 8.66
N PHE A 11 1.18 -8.88 7.35
CA PHE A 11 2.24 -8.53 6.41
C PHE A 11 2.75 -7.10 6.62
N THR A 12 1.85 -6.14 6.82
CA THR A 12 2.24 -4.71 6.96
C THR A 12 2.84 -4.38 8.32
N LEU A 13 2.64 -5.22 9.35
CA LEU A 13 3.12 -4.97 10.70
C LEU A 13 4.63 -4.68 10.78
N GLY A 14 5.45 -5.47 10.08
CA GLY A 14 6.90 -5.25 10.05
C GLY A 14 7.30 -3.89 9.48
N PHE A 15 6.58 -3.44 8.45
CA PHE A 15 6.80 -2.14 7.82
C PHE A 15 6.33 -0.99 8.71
N GLN A 16 5.23 -1.17 9.42
CA GLN A 16 4.75 -0.20 10.41
C GLN A 16 5.76 0.00 11.53
N LEU A 17 6.34 -1.09 12.05
CA LEU A 17 7.39 -1.04 13.08
C LEU A 17 8.69 -0.39 12.58
N ALA A 18 8.97 -0.49 11.28
CA ALA A 18 10.08 0.18 10.63
C ALA A 18 9.81 1.67 10.30
N GLY A 19 8.62 2.19 10.63
CA GLY A 19 8.25 3.60 10.41
C GLY A 19 7.72 3.92 9.01
N ILE A 20 7.32 2.91 8.22
CA ILE A 20 6.65 3.13 6.94
C ILE A 20 5.19 3.53 7.19
N MET A 21 4.78 4.67 6.62
CA MET A 21 3.50 5.31 6.90
C MET A 21 2.39 4.96 5.88
N ARG A 22 2.76 4.60 4.64
CA ARG A 22 1.81 4.27 3.56
C ARG A 22 1.52 2.78 3.52
N LEU A 23 0.63 2.34 4.40
CA LEU A 23 0.21 0.94 4.53
C LEU A 23 -1.26 0.81 4.17
N HIS A 24 -1.59 -0.16 3.32
CA HIS A 24 -2.96 -0.47 2.93
C HIS A 24 -3.26 -1.94 3.22
N ASN A 25 -4.38 -2.20 3.88
CA ASN A 25 -4.80 -3.53 4.28
C ASN A 25 -6.17 -3.92 3.69
N PRO A 26 -6.30 -4.05 2.36
CA PRO A 26 -7.57 -4.35 1.73
C PRO A 26 -8.08 -5.77 2.06
N HIS A 27 -9.39 -5.90 2.19
CA HIS A 27 -10.09 -7.15 2.48
C HIS A 27 -10.62 -7.79 1.21
N GLY A 28 -9.85 -8.74 0.66
CA GLY A 28 -10.22 -9.50 -0.53
C GLY A 28 -9.92 -8.79 -1.85
N ASP A 29 -10.28 -9.44 -2.96
CA ASP A 29 -9.77 -9.09 -4.29
C ASP A 29 -10.33 -7.76 -4.84
N GLU A 30 -11.56 -7.40 -4.48
CA GLU A 30 -12.20 -6.17 -4.95
C GLU A 30 -11.52 -4.94 -4.34
N GLU A 31 -11.39 -4.89 -3.02
CA GLU A 31 -10.73 -3.78 -2.32
C GLU A 31 -9.23 -3.72 -2.66
N MET A 32 -8.60 -4.87 -2.94
CA MET A 32 -7.23 -4.93 -3.43
C MET A 32 -7.10 -4.24 -4.78
N ARG A 33 -8.01 -4.51 -5.72
CA ARG A 33 -8.00 -3.88 -7.05
C ARG A 33 -8.18 -2.37 -6.94
N ASP A 34 -9.13 -1.92 -6.13
CA ASP A 34 -9.39 -0.50 -5.95
C ASP A 34 -8.20 0.23 -5.32
N THR A 35 -7.58 -0.39 -4.30
CA THR A 35 -6.37 0.14 -3.65
C THR A 35 -5.22 0.28 -4.64
N LEU A 36 -4.97 -0.77 -5.44
CA LEU A 36 -3.90 -0.76 -6.45
C LEU A 36 -4.16 0.29 -7.54
N SER A 37 -5.39 0.39 -8.03
CA SER A 37 -5.77 1.41 -9.01
C SER A 37 -5.57 2.83 -8.48
N SER A 38 -5.97 3.11 -7.24
CA SER A 38 -5.73 4.41 -6.59
C SER A 38 -4.24 4.73 -6.52
N LEU A 39 -3.40 3.77 -6.13
CA LEU A 39 -1.96 3.98 -6.01
C LEU A 39 -1.25 4.25 -7.35
N LEU A 40 -1.78 3.70 -8.45
CA LEU A 40 -1.25 3.97 -9.80
C LEU A 40 -1.53 5.41 -10.27
N ASP A 41 -2.59 6.04 -9.76
CA ASP A 41 -2.93 7.43 -10.06
C ASP A 41 -2.11 8.43 -9.21
N GLU A 42 -1.45 7.96 -8.16
CA GLU A 42 -0.65 8.78 -7.26
C GLU A 42 0.75 9.05 -7.81
N LYS A 43 1.00 10.29 -8.24
CA LYS A 43 2.30 10.74 -8.78
C LYS A 43 3.49 10.56 -7.82
N GLU A 44 3.23 10.42 -6.53
CA GLU A 44 4.27 10.28 -5.50
C GLU A 44 4.73 8.83 -5.32
N VAL A 45 3.92 7.85 -5.74
CA VAL A 45 4.20 6.42 -5.62
C VAL A 45 4.87 5.92 -6.90
N GLY A 46 6.14 5.52 -6.81
CA GLY A 46 6.82 4.76 -7.87
C GLY A 46 6.95 5.42 -9.26
N SER A 47 6.53 6.67 -9.46
CA SER A 47 6.72 7.36 -10.74
C SER A 47 8.21 7.64 -10.97
N SER A 48 8.77 6.99 -12.00
CA SER A 48 10.03 7.42 -12.62
C SER A 48 9.86 8.71 -13.41
#